data_AF-A0A7W7MA63-F1
#
_entry.id   AF-A0A7W7MA63-F1
#
_cell.length_a   1.000
_cell.length_b   1.000
_cell.length_c   1.000
_cell.angle_alpha   90.00
_cell.angle_beta   90.00
_cell.angle_gamma   90.00
#
_symmetry.space_group_name_H-M   'P 1'
#
loop_
_entity.id
_entity.type
_entity.pdbx_description
1 polymer ?
#
loop_
_entity_poly.entity_id
_entity_poly.type
_entity_poly.pdbx_seq_one_letter_code
_entity_poly.pdbx_strand_id
1 'polypeptide(L)'
;MQLSTGITVASARTGNVIYRGQPTSPVLGDTNNQNGRVRAGSASNKGGLRSGDSFPTSTPWIRDSLNIGRDWPPCKVWEGTLTQGEDVCLIVPTIWEYDPGQHFLEGWADWAFDIGTKIRDRLPSLVGPHAQWQVNALSLGLDLAVSIKKITGTSASRPIGMKPDPKNRDTHVFDPYVLVLNYDTADRIAREEPSGRGRGVLAVRYLESPDLRGDYMLYLQVDRVDNDTRPVRLRSANYPDRFIQHRNFLVELVEPTTDGDRRDNAFVPVPGLSDPAGVSFESISFPGHYLRHQGFELKLQPRTEDALFMLDATFRELPGLADPKASSFESVNYPGHFLRHRGFRIYLDPAISETLYRQDATFFRVY
;
A
#
# COMPACT_ATOMS: atom_id res chain seq x y z
N MET A 1 -12.59 -4.68 17.05
CA MET A 1 -11.22 -4.13 17.10
C MET A 1 -11.19 -2.74 16.48
N GLN A 2 -10.23 -1.90 16.83
CA GLN A 2 -10.00 -0.61 16.20
C GLN A 2 -8.53 -0.54 15.78
N LEU A 3 -8.23 0.13 14.67
CA LEU A 3 -6.84 0.39 14.29
C LEU A 3 -6.49 1.82 14.66
N SER A 4 -5.34 2.02 15.29
CA SER A 4 -4.79 3.34 15.56
C SER A 4 -3.29 3.30 15.29
N THR A 5 -2.80 4.20 14.46
CA THR A 5 -1.40 4.21 14.06
C THR A 5 -0.75 5.53 14.43
N GLY A 6 0.18 5.52 15.38
CA GLY A 6 0.98 6.70 15.69
C GLY A 6 2.01 6.96 14.61
N ILE A 7 2.11 8.20 14.13
CA ILE A 7 3.09 8.61 13.12
C ILE A 7 3.87 9.80 13.66
N THR A 8 5.19 9.70 13.61
CA THR A 8 6.10 10.83 13.86
C THR A 8 7.10 10.90 12.72
N VAL A 9 7.20 12.05 12.06
CA VAL A 9 8.30 12.33 11.13
C VAL A 9 9.26 13.30 11.81
N ALA A 10 10.54 12.96 11.82
CA ALA A 10 11.57 13.78 12.45
C ALA A 10 12.78 13.94 11.52
N SER A 11 13.41 15.10 11.61
CA SER A 11 14.71 15.36 10.99
C SER A 11 15.79 14.74 11.88
N ALA A 12 16.52 13.75 11.37
CA ALA A 12 17.69 13.19 12.01
C ALA A 12 18.86 14.17 12.10
N ARG A 13 18.92 15.18 11.23
CA ARG A 13 19.94 16.23 11.29
C ARG A 13 19.73 17.19 12.46
N THR A 14 18.51 17.65 12.67
CA THR A 14 18.20 18.69 13.69
C THR A 14 17.61 18.10 14.98
N GLY A 15 17.09 16.89 14.90
CA GLY A 15 16.29 16.25 15.94
C GLY A 15 14.88 16.84 16.11
N ASN A 16 14.46 17.72 15.20
CA ASN A 16 13.14 18.34 15.25
C ASN A 16 12.07 17.39 14.71
N VAL A 17 10.92 17.35 15.38
CA VAL A 17 9.72 16.68 14.87
C VAL A 17 9.05 17.58 13.83
N ILE A 18 8.91 17.05 12.61
CA ILE A 18 8.34 17.72 11.44
C ILE A 18 6.83 17.48 11.36
N TYR A 19 6.37 16.27 11.69
CA TYR A 19 4.97 15.86 11.59
C TYR A 19 4.58 14.91 12.71
N ARG A 20 3.32 15.02 13.16
CA ARG A 20 2.64 14.08 14.05
C ARG A 20 1.24 13.77 13.51
N GLY A 21 0.83 12.51 13.56
CA GLY A 21 -0.50 12.10 13.13
C GLY A 21 -0.93 10.75 13.70
N GLN A 22 -2.23 10.56 13.89
CA GLN A 22 -2.80 9.31 14.40
C GLN A 22 -4.09 8.92 13.65
N PRO A 23 -3.97 8.47 12.39
CA PRO A 23 -5.10 7.87 11.70
C PRO A 23 -5.66 6.72 12.54
N THR A 24 -6.95 6.81 12.82
CA THR A 24 -7.68 5.86 13.65
C THR A 24 -8.94 5.45 12.90
N SER A 25 -9.16 4.14 12.79
CA SER A 25 -10.36 3.62 12.13
C SER A 25 -11.58 3.74 13.03
N PRO A 26 -12.80 3.62 12.48
CA PRO A 26 -13.95 3.24 13.27
C PRO A 26 -13.73 1.86 13.88
N VAL A 27 -14.56 1.48 14.86
CA VAL A 27 -14.51 0.13 15.43
C VAL A 27 -14.99 -0.86 14.38
N LEU A 28 -14.14 -1.84 14.06
CA LEU A 28 -14.36 -2.94 13.13
C LEU A 28 -14.89 -4.15 13.90
N GLY A 29 -16.07 -4.65 13.56
CA GLY A 29 -16.61 -5.84 14.20
C GLY A 29 -18.11 -5.99 14.05
N ASP A 30 -18.76 -6.48 15.10
CA ASP A 30 -20.21 -6.62 15.13
C ASP A 30 -20.90 -5.25 15.25
N THR A 31 -21.92 -5.01 14.42
CA THR A 31 -22.65 -3.74 14.33
C THR A 31 -24.00 -3.75 15.06
N ASN A 32 -24.35 -4.83 15.77
CA ASN A 32 -25.65 -4.97 16.42
C ASN A 32 -25.82 -3.93 17.53
N ASN A 33 -26.72 -2.95 17.31
CA ASN A 33 -26.94 -1.80 18.20
C ASN A 33 -25.67 -0.97 18.51
N GLN A 34 -24.69 -0.99 17.60
CA GLN A 34 -23.41 -0.29 17.77
C GLN A 34 -23.22 0.70 16.61
N ASN A 35 -23.71 1.92 16.78
CA ASN A 35 -23.61 2.98 15.77
C ASN A 35 -22.14 3.37 15.51
N GLY A 36 -21.82 3.68 14.26
CA GLY A 36 -20.48 4.10 13.84
C GLY A 36 -19.47 2.96 13.67
N ARG A 37 -19.88 1.69 13.82
CA ARG A 37 -19.01 0.54 13.54
C ARG A 37 -19.03 0.14 12.07
N VAL A 38 -17.88 -0.34 11.60
CA VAL A 38 -17.78 -1.03 10.30
C VAL A 38 -17.96 -2.52 10.54
N ARG A 39 -18.91 -3.13 9.81
CA ARG A 39 -19.16 -4.57 9.90
C ARG A 39 -17.92 -5.35 9.47
N ALA A 40 -17.37 -6.13 10.39
CA ALA A 40 -16.22 -6.99 10.13
C ALA A 40 -16.41 -8.36 10.81
N GLY A 41 -15.84 -9.41 10.20
CA GLY A 41 -15.84 -10.77 10.74
C GLY A 41 -17.09 -11.59 10.41
N SER A 42 -17.01 -12.89 10.72
CA SER A 42 -17.99 -13.89 10.30
C SER A 42 -18.73 -14.60 11.45
N ALA A 43 -18.63 -14.10 12.69
CA ALA A 43 -19.30 -14.70 13.84
C ALA A 43 -20.84 -14.62 13.75
N SER A 44 -21.38 -13.58 13.10
CA SER A 44 -22.82 -13.40 12.89
C SER A 44 -23.13 -12.73 11.54
N ASN A 45 -24.42 -12.65 11.19
CA ASN A 45 -24.88 -11.87 10.04
C ASN A 45 -24.73 -10.34 10.24
N LYS A 46 -24.40 -9.88 11.46
CA LYS A 46 -24.08 -8.49 11.80
C LYS A 46 -22.58 -8.26 12.01
N GLY A 47 -21.75 -9.27 11.76
CA GLY A 47 -20.29 -9.22 11.93
C GLY A 47 -19.84 -9.95 13.20
N GLY A 48 -18.73 -9.50 13.77
CA GLY A 48 -18.06 -10.14 14.89
C GLY A 48 -16.86 -10.95 14.40
N LEU A 49 -15.68 -10.59 14.87
CA LEU A 49 -14.43 -11.23 14.50
C LEU A 49 -14.26 -12.55 15.26
N ARG A 50 -13.80 -13.58 14.56
CA ARG A 50 -13.39 -14.86 15.14
C ARG A 50 -12.12 -15.39 14.48
N SER A 51 -11.50 -16.40 15.09
CA SER A 51 -10.33 -17.07 14.54
C SER A 51 -10.57 -17.51 13.09
N GLY A 52 -9.63 -17.19 12.21
CA GLY A 52 -9.71 -17.49 10.78
C GLY A 52 -10.33 -16.39 9.92
N ASP A 53 -10.88 -15.32 10.51
CA ASP A 53 -11.35 -14.17 9.75
C ASP A 53 -10.19 -13.37 9.13
N SER A 54 -10.42 -12.88 7.92
CA SER A 54 -9.59 -11.85 7.26
C SER A 54 -10.48 -10.63 6.96
N PHE A 55 -9.91 -9.43 7.04
CA PHE A 55 -10.64 -8.20 6.78
C PHE A 55 -9.78 -7.19 6.01
N PRO A 56 -10.33 -6.48 5.00
CA PRO A 56 -11.73 -6.53 4.57
C PRO A 56 -12.06 -7.65 3.60
N THR A 57 -11.04 -8.29 3.02
CA THR A 57 -11.18 -9.41 2.08
C THR A 57 -10.44 -10.63 2.62
N SER A 58 -10.57 -11.76 1.92
CA SER A 58 -9.78 -12.97 2.20
C SER A 58 -8.27 -12.77 2.00
N THR A 59 -7.87 -11.78 1.19
CA THR A 59 -6.48 -11.41 0.90
C THR A 59 -6.22 -9.94 1.25
N PRO A 60 -6.18 -9.59 2.55
CA PRO A 60 -6.21 -8.20 3.00
C PRO A 60 -4.94 -7.39 2.67
N TRP A 61 -3.88 -8.05 2.22
CA TRP A 61 -2.66 -7.43 1.69
C TRP A 61 -2.79 -6.93 0.24
N ILE A 62 -3.84 -7.30 -0.49
CA ILE A 62 -4.08 -6.83 -1.86
C ILE A 62 -4.91 -5.55 -1.79
N ARG A 63 -4.35 -4.43 -2.25
CA ARG A 63 -5.09 -3.17 -2.40
C ARG A 63 -6.09 -3.25 -3.55
N ASP A 64 -7.28 -2.74 -3.30
CA ASP A 64 -8.22 -2.35 -4.34
C ASP A 64 -8.04 -0.84 -4.56
N SER A 65 -7.81 -0.41 -5.80
CA SER A 65 -7.52 1.00 -6.18
C SER A 65 -8.70 1.96 -5.92
N LEU A 66 -9.80 1.46 -5.38
CA LEU A 66 -11.06 2.19 -5.20
C LEU A 66 -11.23 3.01 -3.92
N ASN A 67 -10.34 2.94 -2.94
CA ASN A 67 -10.64 3.43 -1.58
C ASN A 67 -9.79 4.61 -1.12
N ILE A 68 -9.64 5.62 -1.97
CA ILE A 68 -9.11 6.92 -1.57
C ILE A 68 -10.22 7.67 -0.81
N GLY A 69 -10.12 7.75 0.52
CA GLY A 69 -10.99 8.64 1.32
C GLY A 69 -11.75 7.99 2.49
N ARG A 70 -11.64 6.67 2.69
CA ARG A 70 -12.17 6.00 3.89
C ARG A 70 -11.11 5.86 4.98
N ASP A 71 -11.55 5.75 6.22
CA ASP A 71 -10.73 5.66 7.43
C ASP A 71 -10.49 4.22 7.93
N TRP A 72 -10.86 3.20 7.15
CA TRP A 72 -10.66 1.78 7.48
C TRP A 72 -10.02 0.96 6.33
N PRO A 73 -9.30 -0.15 6.63
CA PRO A 73 -8.43 -0.83 5.66
C PRO A 73 -9.10 -1.38 4.39
N PRO A 74 -8.40 -1.39 3.23
CA PRO A 74 -7.23 -0.57 2.94
C PRO A 74 -7.57 0.92 3.04
N CYS A 75 -6.74 1.66 3.77
CA CYS A 75 -6.81 3.11 3.91
C CYS A 75 -5.39 3.67 3.93
N LYS A 76 -5.27 4.96 3.61
CA LYS A 76 -4.00 5.68 3.68
C LYS A 76 -3.69 6.04 5.13
N VAL A 77 -2.54 5.58 5.62
CA VAL A 77 -2.03 5.92 6.95
C VAL A 77 -1.25 7.23 6.91
N TRP A 78 -0.33 7.36 5.95
CA TRP A 78 0.50 8.54 5.78
C TRP A 78 0.98 8.68 4.34
N GLU A 79 1.27 9.90 3.92
CA GLU A 79 1.95 10.23 2.66
C GLU A 79 2.74 11.51 2.87
N GLY A 80 3.99 11.52 2.40
CA GLY A 80 4.86 12.67 2.48
C GLY A 80 6.25 12.39 1.92
N THR A 81 7.05 13.44 1.79
CA THR A 81 8.43 13.35 1.30
C THR A 81 9.38 12.95 2.42
N LEU A 82 10.28 12.02 2.14
CA LEU A 82 11.43 11.70 2.99
C LEU A 82 12.71 12.06 2.25
N THR A 83 13.54 12.91 2.83
CA THR A 83 14.83 13.31 2.26
C THR A 83 15.91 12.33 2.68
N GLN A 84 16.68 11.83 1.71
CA GLN A 84 17.72 10.82 1.95
C GLN A 84 18.78 11.33 2.94
N GLY A 85 19.06 10.51 3.96
CA GLY A 85 20.01 10.85 5.03
C GLY A 85 19.53 11.92 6.03
N GLU A 86 18.31 12.46 5.87
CA GLU A 86 17.82 13.55 6.71
C GLU A 86 16.55 13.20 7.48
N ASP A 87 15.57 12.57 6.85
CA ASP A 87 14.26 12.35 7.45
C ASP A 87 14.04 10.89 7.83
N VAL A 88 13.33 10.69 8.93
CA VAL A 88 12.81 9.38 9.35
C VAL A 88 11.35 9.50 9.77
N CYS A 89 10.50 8.64 9.20
CA CYS A 89 9.12 8.44 9.59
C CYS A 89 9.03 7.18 10.47
N LEU A 90 8.57 7.38 11.69
CA LEU A 90 8.34 6.34 12.70
C LEU A 90 6.85 6.06 12.74
N ILE A 91 6.47 4.84 12.38
CA ILE A 91 5.08 4.41 12.33
C ILE A 91 4.88 3.33 13.38
N VAL A 92 3.94 3.56 14.29
CA VAL A 92 3.57 2.64 15.37
C VAL A 92 2.17 2.13 15.09
N PRO A 93 2.01 1.10 14.25
CA PRO A 93 0.70 0.50 14.04
C PRO A 93 0.24 -0.18 15.33
N THR A 94 -1.04 -0.08 15.65
CA THR A 94 -1.59 -0.77 16.82
C THR A 94 -3.03 -1.21 16.55
N ILE A 95 -3.31 -2.47 16.86
CA ILE A 95 -4.67 -3.01 16.88
C ILE A 95 -5.17 -2.92 18.32
N TRP A 96 -6.37 -2.40 18.50
CA TRP A 96 -7.02 -2.25 19.80
C TRP A 96 -8.21 -3.19 19.90
N GLU A 97 -8.29 -3.92 21.00
CA GLU A 97 -9.57 -4.44 21.47
C GLU A 97 -10.33 -3.27 22.09
N TYR A 98 -11.55 -3.03 21.61
CA TYR A 98 -12.36 -1.88 22.00
C TYR A 98 -13.51 -2.34 22.90
N ASP A 99 -13.52 -1.79 24.11
CA ASP A 99 -14.63 -1.88 25.05
C ASP A 99 -15.11 -0.46 25.40
N PRO A 100 -16.42 -0.19 25.36
CA PRO A 100 -16.96 1.14 25.68
C PRO A 100 -16.73 1.49 27.16
N GLY A 101 -16.23 2.70 27.44
CA GLY A 101 -16.19 3.29 28.79
C GLY A 101 -14.81 3.41 29.47
N GLN A 102 -13.70 3.04 28.83
CA GLN A 102 -12.35 3.28 29.38
C GLN A 102 -11.38 3.91 28.35
N HIS A 103 -10.70 4.99 28.77
CA HIS A 103 -9.90 5.90 27.92
C HIS A 103 -8.39 5.58 27.91
N PHE A 104 -8.00 4.32 27.71
CA PHE A 104 -6.56 3.96 27.57
C PHE A 104 -5.92 4.45 26.25
N LEU A 105 -6.74 4.70 25.24
CA LEU A 105 -6.31 5.17 23.91
C LEU A 105 -5.70 6.58 23.93
N GLU A 106 -6.17 7.47 24.80
CA GLU A 106 -5.70 8.86 24.85
C GLU A 106 -4.26 8.96 25.36
N GLY A 107 -3.90 8.26 26.45
CA GLY A 107 -2.52 8.24 26.94
C GLY A 107 -1.53 7.52 26.02
N TRP A 108 -2.02 6.58 25.20
CA TRP A 108 -1.20 5.94 24.16
C TRP A 108 -0.84 6.89 23.03
N ALA A 109 -1.79 7.70 22.59
CA ALA A 109 -1.60 8.69 21.53
C ALA A 109 -0.42 9.62 21.87
N ASP A 110 -0.47 10.19 23.07
CA ASP A 110 0.58 11.08 23.57
C ASP A 110 1.95 10.37 23.63
N TRP A 111 1.98 9.11 24.10
CA TRP A 111 3.23 8.36 24.12
C TRP A 111 3.79 8.15 22.71
N ALA A 112 2.95 7.77 21.75
CA ALA A 112 3.35 7.49 20.37
C ALA A 112 3.82 8.77 19.63
N PHE A 113 3.20 9.92 19.93
CA PHE A 113 3.59 11.23 19.39
C PHE A 113 4.91 11.77 19.94
N ASP A 114 5.31 11.32 21.12
CA ASP A 114 6.53 11.77 21.76
C ASP A 114 7.75 10.91 21.42
N ILE A 115 7.57 9.80 20.68
CA ILE A 115 8.67 8.90 20.32
C ILE A 115 9.82 9.65 19.65
N GLY A 116 9.54 10.49 18.65
CA GLY A 116 10.58 11.25 17.95
C GLY A 116 11.38 12.17 18.87
N THR A 117 10.73 12.74 19.89
CA THR A 117 11.39 13.53 20.94
C THR A 117 12.25 12.63 21.83
N LYS A 118 11.69 11.50 22.30
CA LYS A 118 12.36 10.56 23.22
C LYS A 118 13.60 9.90 22.62
N ILE A 119 13.57 9.63 21.31
CA ILE A 119 14.69 8.98 20.61
C ILE A 119 15.57 9.98 19.85
N ARG A 120 15.49 11.28 20.16
CA ARG A 120 16.20 12.34 19.42
C ARG A 120 17.67 12.00 19.15
N ASP A 121 18.38 11.52 20.16
CA ASP A 121 19.81 11.19 20.08
C ASP A 121 20.10 9.93 19.23
N ARG A 122 19.08 9.10 18.97
CA ARG A 122 19.16 7.92 18.11
C ARG A 122 18.80 8.21 16.66
N LEU A 123 18.09 9.29 16.35
CA LEU A 123 17.64 9.60 14.99
C LEU A 123 18.77 9.54 13.94
N PRO A 124 20.01 10.03 14.19
CA PRO A 124 21.11 9.91 13.23
C PRO A 124 21.46 8.46 12.84
N SER A 125 21.27 7.50 13.75
CA SER A 125 21.51 6.06 13.47
C SER A 125 20.39 5.41 12.67
N LEU A 126 19.25 6.08 12.53
CA LEU A 126 18.06 5.57 11.84
C LEU A 126 17.96 6.08 10.39
N VAL A 127 18.86 6.95 9.94
CA VAL A 127 18.92 7.47 8.56
C VAL A 127 20.09 6.84 7.81
N GLY A 128 19.84 5.70 7.18
CA GLY A 128 20.83 5.00 6.36
C GLY A 128 20.33 3.66 5.84
N PRO A 129 21.05 3.05 4.88
CA PRO A 129 20.58 1.87 4.15
C PRO A 129 20.50 0.59 5.00
N HIS A 130 21.25 0.54 6.11
CA HIS A 130 21.32 -0.62 7.01
C HIS A 130 20.37 -0.53 8.20
N ALA A 131 19.56 0.53 8.30
CA ALA A 131 18.58 0.66 9.36
C ALA A 131 17.59 -0.53 9.31
N GLN A 132 17.28 -1.08 10.48
CA GLN A 132 16.22 -2.08 10.63
C GLN A 132 14.88 -1.36 10.47
N TRP A 133 14.07 -1.79 9.51
CA TRP A 133 12.78 -1.16 9.22
C TRP A 133 11.67 -1.54 10.19
N GLN A 134 11.85 -2.60 10.98
CA GLN A 134 10.89 -3.05 11.98
C GLN A 134 11.67 -3.41 13.23
N VAL A 135 11.43 -2.63 14.28
CA VAL A 135 12.04 -2.80 15.59
C VAL A 135 10.95 -2.76 16.64
N ASN A 136 11.28 -3.12 17.88
CA ASN A 136 10.41 -2.87 19.01
C ASN A 136 10.80 -1.57 19.71
N ALA A 137 9.86 -0.97 20.43
CA ALA A 137 10.12 0.26 21.19
C ALA A 137 11.26 0.08 22.21
N LEU A 138 11.31 -1.05 22.92
CA LEU A 138 12.42 -1.37 23.83
C LEU A 138 13.79 -1.34 23.15
N SER A 139 13.90 -1.83 21.92
CA SER A 139 15.16 -1.84 21.16
C SER A 139 15.62 -0.43 20.77
N LEU A 140 14.70 0.53 20.72
CA LEU A 140 15.00 1.95 20.54
C LEU A 140 15.36 2.66 21.86
N GLY A 141 15.34 1.94 22.98
CA GLY A 141 15.59 2.49 24.32
C GLY A 141 14.39 3.23 24.90
N LEU A 142 13.18 2.96 24.42
CA LEU A 142 11.96 3.56 24.95
C LEU A 142 11.44 2.75 26.13
N ASP A 143 11.01 3.46 27.18
CA ASP A 143 10.24 2.84 28.26
C ASP A 143 8.88 2.37 27.73
N LEU A 144 8.58 1.11 28.03
CA LEU A 144 7.37 0.40 27.60
C LEU A 144 6.11 1.21 27.91
N ALA A 145 5.24 1.31 26.92
CA ALA A 145 3.95 1.94 27.10
C ALA A 145 2.90 0.90 27.47
N VAL A 146 2.23 1.17 28.59
CA VAL A 146 1.04 0.47 29.09
C VAL A 146 1.35 -0.88 29.77
N SER A 147 1.35 -0.84 31.10
CA SER A 147 1.18 -2.02 31.96
C SER A 147 -0.28 -2.07 32.41
N ILE A 148 -0.97 -3.18 32.13
CA ILE A 148 -2.38 -3.38 32.50
C ILE A 148 -2.44 -4.55 33.48
N LYS A 149 -3.13 -4.37 34.61
CA LYS A 149 -3.39 -5.45 35.56
C LYS A 149 -4.10 -6.60 34.84
N LYS A 150 -3.76 -7.85 35.14
CA LYS A 150 -4.46 -9.04 34.66
C LYS A 150 -5.93 -8.90 35.00
N ILE A 151 -6.73 -8.62 33.98
CA ILE A 151 -8.16 -8.41 34.16
C ILE A 151 -8.87 -9.73 33.94
N THR A 152 -9.18 -10.44 35.02
CA THR A 152 -10.16 -11.53 34.96
C THR A 152 -11.57 -10.93 35.02
N GLY A 153 -12.17 -10.67 33.86
CA GLY A 153 -13.62 -10.40 33.76
C GLY A 153 -14.11 -8.96 33.86
N THR A 154 -13.29 -7.93 33.62
CA THR A 154 -13.79 -6.57 33.36
C THR A 154 -13.41 -6.07 31.97
N SER A 155 -14.33 -5.37 31.32
CA SER A 155 -14.19 -4.81 29.97
C SER A 155 -13.32 -3.55 29.98
N ALA A 156 -12.25 -3.52 29.19
CA ALA A 156 -11.35 -2.40 29.07
C ALA A 156 -10.69 -2.38 27.68
N SER A 157 -10.64 -1.21 27.05
CA SER A 157 -9.91 -1.05 25.78
C SER A 157 -8.42 -1.27 26.00
N ARG A 158 -7.79 -2.12 25.17
CA ARG A 158 -6.38 -2.51 25.32
C ARG A 158 -5.72 -2.73 23.96
N PRO A 159 -4.39 -2.52 23.85
CA PRO A 159 -3.68 -2.93 22.65
C PRO A 159 -3.65 -4.45 22.56
N ILE A 160 -3.68 -4.97 21.33
CA ILE A 160 -3.49 -6.38 21.03
C ILE A 160 -1.99 -6.65 20.91
N GLY A 161 -1.55 -7.80 21.40
CA GLY A 161 -0.14 -8.22 21.37
C GLY A 161 0.56 -8.09 22.73
N MET A 162 -0.21 -7.90 23.79
CA MET A 162 0.33 -7.82 25.15
C MET A 162 1.01 -9.12 25.57
N LYS A 163 2.09 -8.99 26.33
CA LYS A 163 2.90 -10.09 26.87
C LYS A 163 2.87 -10.09 28.39
N PRO A 164 3.19 -11.22 29.05
CA PRO A 164 3.37 -11.23 30.50
C PRO A 164 4.41 -10.19 30.92
N ASP A 165 4.11 -9.38 31.92
CA ASP A 165 5.05 -8.39 32.45
C ASP A 165 6.15 -9.11 33.27
N PRO A 166 7.43 -8.97 32.91
CA PRO A 166 8.52 -9.63 33.64
C PRO A 166 8.74 -9.03 35.04
N LYS A 167 8.29 -7.80 35.29
CA LYS A 167 8.47 -7.08 36.56
C LYS A 167 7.31 -7.31 37.53
N ASN A 168 6.13 -7.64 37.03
CA ASN A 168 4.96 -7.89 37.85
C ASN A 168 4.09 -9.00 37.25
N ARG A 169 3.95 -10.12 37.97
CA ARG A 169 3.20 -11.30 37.49
C ARG A 169 1.70 -11.07 37.36
N ASP A 170 1.18 -10.01 37.97
CA ASP A 170 -0.23 -9.63 37.93
C ASP A 170 -0.54 -8.61 36.85
N THR A 171 0.39 -8.30 35.94
CA THR A 171 0.19 -7.38 34.83
C THR A 171 0.64 -7.98 33.50
N HIS A 172 0.15 -7.37 32.43
CA HIS A 172 0.66 -7.53 31.07
C HIS A 172 1.29 -6.23 30.61
N VAL A 173 2.29 -6.33 29.75
CA VAL A 173 2.98 -5.19 29.14
C VAL A 173 2.84 -5.23 27.62
N PHE A 174 2.78 -4.05 27.01
CA PHE A 174 2.76 -3.91 25.56
C PHE A 174 4.08 -3.29 25.06
N ASP A 175 4.78 -4.01 24.19
CA ASP A 175 5.97 -3.56 23.48
C ASP A 175 5.61 -3.41 21.99
N PRO A 176 5.30 -2.21 21.51
CA PRO A 176 4.84 -2.05 20.14
C PRO A 176 5.96 -2.25 19.13
N TYR A 177 5.57 -2.70 17.95
CA TYR A 177 6.40 -2.57 16.77
C TYR A 177 6.46 -1.12 16.32
N VAL A 178 7.66 -0.67 15.98
CA VAL A 178 7.94 0.61 15.34
C VAL A 178 8.49 0.30 13.97
N LEU A 179 7.76 0.70 12.94
CA LEU A 179 8.29 0.72 11.58
C LEU A 179 9.12 1.98 11.41
N VAL A 180 10.37 1.81 11.01
CA VAL A 180 11.34 2.88 10.79
C VAL A 180 11.52 3.06 9.29
N LEU A 181 10.93 4.11 8.75
CA LEU A 181 10.99 4.46 7.33
C LEU A 181 11.82 5.72 7.14
N ASN A 182 13.09 5.55 6.81
CA ASN A 182 13.90 6.58 6.15
C ASN A 182 13.78 6.43 4.63
N TYR A 183 14.41 7.32 3.85
CA TYR A 183 14.40 7.21 2.38
C TYR A 183 14.85 5.83 1.87
N ASP A 184 16.01 5.34 2.32
CA ASP A 184 16.62 4.11 1.80
C ASP A 184 15.79 2.87 2.13
N THR A 185 15.27 2.79 3.36
CA THR A 185 14.41 1.71 3.83
C THR A 185 13.04 1.76 3.16
N ALA A 186 12.44 2.95 2.98
CA ALA A 186 11.17 3.10 2.29
C ALA A 186 11.29 2.72 0.80
N ASP A 187 12.31 3.19 0.09
CA ASP A 187 12.55 2.83 -1.31
C ASP A 187 12.84 1.33 -1.47
N ARG A 188 13.64 0.76 -0.56
CA ARG A 188 13.93 -0.69 -0.55
C ARG A 188 12.66 -1.52 -0.33
N ILE A 189 11.86 -1.22 0.70
CA ILE A 189 10.62 -1.95 0.98
C ILE A 189 9.66 -1.84 -0.20
N ALA A 190 9.50 -0.65 -0.79
CA ALA A 190 8.59 -0.44 -1.90
C ALA A 190 8.93 -1.26 -3.16
N ARG A 191 10.20 -1.65 -3.33
CA ARG A 191 10.68 -2.45 -4.48
C ARG A 191 10.73 -3.95 -4.19
N GLU A 192 10.88 -4.34 -2.94
CA GLU A 192 11.04 -5.72 -2.50
C GLU A 192 9.70 -6.34 -2.05
N GLU A 193 9.70 -7.65 -1.84
CA GLU A 193 8.57 -8.42 -1.31
C GLU A 193 8.90 -9.00 0.08
N PRO A 194 9.00 -8.17 1.13
CA PRO A 194 9.55 -8.58 2.43
C PRO A 194 8.69 -9.61 3.18
N SER A 195 7.40 -9.74 2.84
CA SER A 195 6.48 -10.69 3.48
C SER A 195 6.05 -11.86 2.59
N GLY A 196 6.48 -11.92 1.33
CA GLY A 196 5.98 -12.92 0.36
C GLY A 196 4.50 -12.71 -0.03
N ARG A 197 3.99 -11.47 0.10
CA ARG A 197 2.58 -11.10 -0.14
C ARG A 197 2.41 -9.99 -1.19
N GLY A 198 3.44 -9.72 -1.99
CA GLY A 198 3.51 -8.62 -2.93
C GLY A 198 4.49 -7.51 -2.54
N ARG A 199 4.90 -6.73 -3.53
CA ARG A 199 5.87 -5.63 -3.33
C ARG A 199 5.38 -4.60 -2.32
N GLY A 200 6.27 -4.09 -1.48
CA GLY A 200 5.92 -3.07 -0.49
C GLY A 200 5.10 -3.59 0.70
N VAL A 201 4.65 -4.85 0.69
CA VAL A 201 3.78 -5.38 1.75
C VAL A 201 4.61 -5.88 2.93
N LEU A 202 4.44 -5.22 4.06
CA LEU A 202 4.92 -5.61 5.38
C LEU A 202 3.82 -6.37 6.13
N ALA A 203 4.22 -7.34 6.96
CA ALA A 203 3.34 -8.08 7.85
C ALA A 203 3.80 -7.94 9.30
N VAL A 204 2.94 -7.44 10.17
CA VAL A 204 3.21 -7.25 11.60
C VAL A 204 2.34 -8.20 12.41
N ARG A 205 3.00 -9.08 13.18
CA ARG A 205 2.33 -10.10 14.00
C ARG A 205 2.13 -9.67 15.45
N TYR A 206 0.87 -9.57 15.87
CA TYR A 206 0.49 -9.35 17.26
C TYR A 206 0.06 -10.67 17.87
N LEU A 207 1.01 -11.37 18.48
CA LEU A 207 0.74 -12.57 19.25
C LEU A 207 0.53 -12.18 20.71
N GLU A 208 -0.57 -12.58 21.33
CA GLU A 208 -0.84 -12.29 22.73
C GLU A 208 -0.29 -13.36 23.67
N SER A 209 -0.34 -13.08 24.97
CA SER A 209 -0.11 -14.09 25.99
C SER A 209 -1.18 -15.21 25.93
N PRO A 210 -0.86 -16.45 26.39
CA PRO A 210 -1.78 -17.58 26.30
C PRO A 210 -3.14 -17.38 27.00
N ASP A 211 -3.21 -16.53 28.01
CA ASP A 211 -4.43 -16.19 28.73
C ASP A 211 -5.35 -15.21 27.96
N LEU A 212 -4.79 -14.41 27.04
CA LEU A 212 -5.54 -13.49 26.18
C LEU A 212 -5.96 -14.13 24.84
N ARG A 213 -5.23 -15.17 24.38
CA ARG A 213 -5.58 -16.03 23.23
C ARG A 213 -5.73 -15.32 21.87
N GLY A 214 -5.07 -14.18 21.67
CA GLY A 214 -5.05 -13.47 20.39
C GLY A 214 -3.83 -13.77 19.52
N ASP A 215 -4.03 -13.85 18.20
CA ASP A 215 -2.98 -13.91 17.18
C ASP A 215 -3.46 -13.21 15.90
N TYR A 216 -2.90 -12.04 15.62
CA TYR A 216 -3.40 -11.13 14.59
C TYR A 216 -2.29 -10.69 13.65
N MET A 217 -2.53 -10.75 12.33
CA MET A 217 -1.69 -10.12 11.32
C MET A 217 -2.27 -8.78 10.90
N LEU A 218 -1.44 -7.74 10.95
CA LEU A 218 -1.69 -6.48 10.25
C LEU A 218 -0.77 -6.37 9.04
N TYR A 219 -1.35 -6.02 7.89
CA TYR A 219 -0.59 -5.75 6.68
C TYR A 219 -0.50 -4.24 6.45
N LEU A 220 0.70 -3.75 6.20
CA LEU A 220 0.96 -2.37 5.79
C LEU A 220 1.66 -2.40 4.44
N GLN A 221 1.31 -1.49 3.55
CA GLN A 221 1.96 -1.38 2.24
C GLN A 221 2.68 -0.03 2.14
N VAL A 222 3.97 -0.08 1.87
CA VAL A 222 4.81 1.09 1.56
C VAL A 222 4.94 1.19 0.06
N ASP A 223 4.45 2.29 -0.49
CA ASP A 223 4.59 2.60 -1.90
C ASP A 223 5.48 3.82 -2.06
N ARG A 224 6.27 3.83 -3.12
CA ARG A 224 6.86 5.06 -3.61
C ARG A 224 5.73 5.89 -4.23
N VAL A 225 5.72 7.18 -3.91
CA VAL A 225 4.75 8.14 -4.43
C VAL A 225 5.52 9.20 -5.21
N ASP A 226 6.21 8.78 -6.27
CA ASP A 226 6.48 9.68 -7.38
C ASP A 226 5.33 9.60 -8.38
N ASN A 227 5.20 10.61 -9.24
CA ASN A 227 4.16 10.60 -10.28
C ASN A 227 4.30 9.40 -11.24
N ASP A 228 5.42 8.67 -11.19
CA ASP A 228 5.70 7.53 -12.04
C ASP A 228 5.32 6.17 -11.44
N THR A 229 5.13 5.99 -10.12
CA THR A 229 4.72 4.68 -9.54
C THR A 229 3.29 4.62 -8.98
N ARG A 230 2.49 5.68 -9.10
CA ARG A 230 1.06 5.60 -8.74
C ARG A 230 0.33 4.70 -9.74
N PRO A 231 -0.52 3.75 -9.27
CA PRO A 231 -1.33 2.94 -10.17
C PRO A 231 -2.15 3.84 -11.10
N VAL A 232 -2.17 3.48 -12.37
CA VAL A 232 -2.85 4.21 -13.44
C VAL A 232 -3.78 3.27 -14.18
N ARG A 233 -4.91 3.81 -14.63
CA ARG A 233 -5.79 3.19 -15.62
C ARG A 233 -5.71 4.01 -16.89
N LEU A 234 -5.53 3.34 -18.03
CA LEU A 234 -5.36 3.99 -19.33
C LEU A 234 -6.70 4.06 -20.06
N ARG A 235 -7.35 5.22 -20.01
CA ARG A 235 -8.68 5.47 -20.59
C ARG A 235 -8.56 5.91 -22.04
N SER A 236 -9.34 5.32 -22.96
CA SER A 236 -9.32 5.75 -24.37
C SER A 236 -9.78 7.21 -24.53
N ALA A 237 -9.16 7.93 -25.47
CA ALA A 237 -9.56 9.29 -25.80
C ALA A 237 -10.90 9.37 -26.55
N ASN A 238 -11.21 8.40 -27.41
CA ASN A 238 -12.46 8.37 -28.19
C ASN A 238 -13.53 7.41 -27.65
N TYR A 239 -13.19 6.55 -26.67
CA TYR A 239 -14.15 5.76 -25.89
C TYR A 239 -13.99 6.08 -24.39
N PRO A 240 -14.59 7.18 -23.90
CA PRO A 240 -14.28 7.72 -22.58
C PRO A 240 -14.77 6.85 -21.42
N ASP A 241 -15.65 5.89 -21.67
CA ASP A 241 -16.15 4.85 -20.77
C ASP A 241 -15.20 3.64 -20.67
N ARG A 242 -14.18 3.54 -21.53
CA ARG A 242 -13.36 2.34 -21.68
C ARG A 242 -11.89 2.52 -21.33
N PHE A 243 -11.32 1.45 -20.82
CA PHE A 243 -9.94 1.39 -20.33
C PHE A 243 -9.22 0.17 -20.91
N ILE A 244 -7.90 0.28 -21.04
CA ILE A 244 -7.03 -0.86 -21.29
C ILE A 244 -7.15 -1.81 -20.09
N GLN A 245 -7.58 -3.04 -20.35
CA GLN A 245 -7.79 -4.06 -19.34
C GLN A 245 -7.21 -5.38 -19.83
N HIS A 246 -6.56 -6.14 -18.95
CA HIS A 246 -6.17 -7.51 -19.28
C HIS A 246 -7.31 -8.50 -18.98
N ARG A 247 -7.45 -9.55 -19.79
CA ARG A 247 -8.37 -10.67 -19.56
C ARG A 247 -7.80 -11.92 -20.19
N ASN A 248 -7.63 -12.98 -19.41
CA ASN A 248 -6.97 -14.22 -19.84
C ASN A 248 -5.62 -13.95 -20.53
N PHE A 249 -4.84 -13.00 -20.00
CA PHE A 249 -3.54 -12.55 -20.51
C PHE A 249 -3.55 -11.85 -21.89
N LEU A 250 -4.72 -11.65 -22.50
CA LEU A 250 -4.90 -10.74 -23.63
C LEU A 250 -5.28 -9.35 -23.11
N VAL A 251 -5.09 -8.31 -23.93
CA VAL A 251 -5.39 -6.92 -23.54
C VAL A 251 -6.44 -6.32 -24.48
N GLU A 252 -7.51 -5.83 -23.87
CA GLU A 252 -8.72 -5.35 -24.52
C GLU A 252 -9.09 -3.94 -24.02
N LEU A 253 -9.99 -3.27 -24.74
CA LEU A 253 -10.56 -1.98 -24.37
C LEU A 253 -12.00 -2.17 -23.85
N VAL A 254 -12.17 -2.07 -22.53
CA VAL A 254 -13.38 -2.53 -21.82
C VAL A 254 -13.96 -1.43 -20.93
N GLU A 255 -15.28 -1.39 -20.80
CA GLU A 255 -15.97 -0.65 -19.75
C GLU A 255 -15.95 -1.48 -18.45
N PRO A 256 -15.22 -1.07 -17.41
CA PRO A 256 -15.10 -1.86 -16.19
C PRO A 256 -16.37 -1.77 -15.35
N THR A 257 -17.00 -2.92 -15.08
CA THR A 257 -18.29 -2.97 -14.35
C THR A 257 -18.16 -3.54 -12.93
N THR A 258 -17.04 -4.19 -12.63
CA THR A 258 -16.78 -4.83 -11.33
C THR A 258 -15.48 -4.34 -10.70
N ASP A 259 -15.31 -4.58 -9.40
CA ASP A 259 -14.03 -4.33 -8.71
C ASP A 259 -12.91 -5.26 -9.21
N GLY A 260 -13.26 -6.43 -9.73
CA GLY A 260 -12.34 -7.29 -10.47
C GLY A 260 -11.80 -6.60 -11.72
N ASP A 261 -12.70 -6.08 -12.56
CA ASP A 261 -12.31 -5.35 -13.79
C ASP A 261 -11.41 -4.15 -13.50
N ARG A 262 -11.68 -3.43 -12.39
CA ARG A 262 -10.86 -2.28 -11.95
C ARG A 262 -9.46 -2.68 -11.48
N ARG A 263 -9.27 -3.90 -11.00
CA ARG A 263 -7.93 -4.44 -10.71
C ARG A 263 -7.23 -4.96 -11.97
N ASP A 264 -7.99 -5.41 -12.96
CA ASP A 264 -7.46 -5.89 -14.23
C ASP A 264 -7.12 -4.75 -15.22
N ASN A 265 -7.59 -3.53 -14.95
CA ASN A 265 -7.28 -2.33 -15.73
C ASN A 265 -6.34 -1.33 -15.03
N ALA A 266 -5.83 -1.69 -13.85
CA ALA A 266 -4.90 -0.89 -13.08
C ALA A 266 -3.46 -1.41 -13.22
N PHE A 267 -2.54 -0.52 -13.58
CA PHE A 267 -1.14 -0.82 -13.81
C PHE A 267 -0.26 0.14 -13.03
N VAL A 268 0.87 -0.32 -12.51
CA VAL A 268 1.92 0.52 -11.95
C VAL A 268 2.85 0.90 -13.11
N PRO A 269 2.93 2.18 -13.51
CA PRO A 269 4.02 2.59 -14.37
C PRO A 269 5.33 2.41 -13.60
N VAL A 270 6.37 1.93 -14.28
CA VAL A 270 7.72 1.82 -13.73
C VAL A 270 8.69 2.33 -14.80
N PRO A 271 9.92 2.72 -14.41
CA PRO A 271 10.97 2.97 -15.38
C PRO A 271 11.07 1.81 -16.37
N GLY A 272 11.22 2.14 -17.65
CA GLY A 272 11.22 1.15 -18.73
C GLY A 272 12.22 0.03 -18.48
N LEU A 273 11.77 -1.22 -18.68
CA LEU A 273 12.57 -2.41 -18.40
C LEU A 273 13.87 -2.46 -19.21
N SER A 274 13.86 -1.95 -20.45
CA SER A 274 15.07 -1.87 -21.30
C SER A 274 15.72 -0.48 -21.32
N ASP A 275 14.96 0.57 -21.02
CA ASP A 275 15.39 1.96 -21.07
C ASP A 275 14.70 2.75 -19.95
N PRO A 276 15.41 3.16 -18.89
CA PRO A 276 14.83 3.90 -17.77
C PRO A 276 14.18 5.24 -18.14
N ALA A 277 14.46 5.80 -19.33
CA ALA A 277 13.78 7.00 -19.84
C ALA A 277 12.40 6.70 -20.45
N GLY A 278 12.10 5.43 -20.71
CA GLY A 278 10.77 4.96 -21.09
C GLY A 278 9.93 4.51 -19.89
N VAL A 279 8.78 3.93 -20.18
CA VAL A 279 7.83 3.38 -19.21
C VAL A 279 7.49 1.93 -19.53
N SER A 280 7.36 1.13 -18.48
CA SER A 280 6.74 -0.21 -18.54
C SER A 280 5.56 -0.25 -17.57
N PHE A 281 4.55 -1.06 -17.87
CA PHE A 281 3.31 -1.12 -17.07
C PHE A 281 3.18 -2.48 -16.40
N GLU A 282 3.39 -2.53 -15.09
CA GLU A 282 3.22 -3.74 -14.28
C GLU A 282 1.77 -3.89 -13.82
N SER A 283 1.19 -5.09 -13.90
CA SER A 283 -0.18 -5.33 -13.45
C SER A 283 -0.32 -5.30 -11.93
N ILE A 284 -1.36 -4.63 -11.43
CA ILE A 284 -1.74 -4.67 -10.01
C ILE A 284 -2.30 -6.04 -9.60
N SER A 285 -3.13 -6.63 -10.46
CA SER A 285 -3.80 -7.91 -10.20
C SER A 285 -2.85 -9.10 -10.38
N PHE A 286 -1.79 -8.95 -11.17
CA PHE A 286 -0.76 -9.95 -11.43
C PHE A 286 0.64 -9.34 -11.26
N PRO A 287 1.12 -9.13 -10.02
CA PRO A 287 2.47 -8.62 -9.77
C PRO A 287 3.53 -9.42 -10.52
N GLY A 288 4.58 -8.75 -11.00
CA GLY A 288 5.60 -9.34 -11.86
C GLY A 288 5.18 -9.60 -13.31
N HIS A 289 3.94 -9.27 -13.71
CA HIS A 289 3.49 -9.31 -15.11
C HIS A 289 3.43 -7.90 -15.70
N TYR A 290 3.78 -7.79 -16.98
CA TYR A 290 3.89 -6.51 -17.68
C TYR A 290 3.08 -6.50 -18.98
N LEU A 291 2.56 -5.32 -19.34
CA LEU A 291 2.04 -5.08 -20.68
C LEU A 291 3.20 -5.14 -21.68
N ARG A 292 3.09 -6.05 -22.65
CA ARG A 292 4.13 -6.35 -23.64
C ARG A 292 3.50 -6.58 -24.99
N HIS A 293 4.07 -6.01 -26.04
CA HIS A 293 3.64 -6.34 -27.39
C HIS A 293 4.25 -7.69 -27.83
N GLN A 294 3.48 -8.54 -28.50
CA GLN A 294 3.98 -9.78 -29.07
C GLN A 294 3.20 -10.12 -30.33
N GLY A 295 3.88 -10.15 -31.47
CA GLY A 295 3.22 -10.29 -32.77
C GLY A 295 2.32 -9.08 -33.06
N PHE A 296 2.74 -7.89 -32.64
CA PHE A 296 2.02 -6.62 -32.77
C PHE A 296 0.68 -6.52 -32.02
N GLU A 297 0.38 -7.45 -31.11
CA GLU A 297 -0.77 -7.39 -30.20
C GLU A 297 -0.27 -7.22 -28.76
N LEU A 298 -0.94 -6.37 -27.97
CA LEU A 298 -0.60 -6.16 -26.57
C LEU A 298 -1.14 -7.29 -25.71
N LYS A 299 -0.30 -7.82 -24.83
CA LYS A 299 -0.61 -8.95 -23.93
C LYS A 299 -0.08 -8.64 -22.54
N LEU A 300 -0.61 -9.34 -21.55
CA LEU A 300 -0.05 -9.33 -20.19
C LEU A 300 0.78 -10.60 -20.00
N GLN A 301 2.08 -10.48 -19.72
CA GLN A 301 2.98 -11.63 -19.58
C GLN A 301 3.90 -11.51 -18.37
N PRO A 302 4.27 -12.62 -17.72
CA PRO A 302 5.24 -12.60 -16.62
C PRO A 302 6.59 -12.11 -17.13
N ARG A 303 7.28 -11.31 -16.32
CA ARG A 303 8.64 -10.86 -16.63
C ARG A 303 9.57 -12.04 -16.82
N THR A 304 10.40 -11.94 -17.84
CA THR A 304 11.54 -12.83 -18.06
C THR A 304 12.82 -11.99 -18.13
N GLU A 305 13.96 -12.63 -17.95
CA GLU A 305 15.27 -11.96 -18.06
C GLU A 305 15.72 -11.73 -19.52
N ASP A 306 14.90 -12.14 -20.49
CA ASP A 306 15.22 -12.01 -21.92
C ASP A 306 15.16 -10.53 -22.37
N ALA A 307 16.18 -10.10 -23.11
CA ALA A 307 16.29 -8.71 -23.58
C ALA A 307 15.13 -8.30 -24.51
N LEU A 308 14.60 -9.22 -25.32
CA LEU A 308 13.43 -8.98 -26.16
C LEU A 308 12.18 -8.75 -25.32
N PHE A 309 12.03 -9.44 -24.19
CA PHE A 309 10.93 -9.15 -23.26
C PHE A 309 11.00 -7.70 -22.78
N MET A 310 12.18 -7.28 -22.31
CA MET A 310 12.38 -5.93 -21.78
C MET A 310 12.12 -4.87 -22.85
N LEU A 311 12.59 -5.09 -24.09
CA LEU A 311 12.34 -4.21 -25.22
C LEU A 311 10.85 -4.14 -25.59
N ASP A 312 10.18 -5.29 -25.71
CA ASP A 312 8.77 -5.37 -26.11
C ASP A 312 7.79 -4.83 -25.03
N ALA A 313 8.25 -4.72 -23.79
CA ALA A 313 7.48 -4.22 -22.65
C ALA A 313 7.82 -2.76 -22.30
N THR A 314 8.68 -2.09 -23.08
CA THR A 314 9.10 -0.71 -22.81
C THR A 314 8.57 0.23 -23.91
N PHE A 315 8.01 1.36 -23.49
CA PHE A 315 7.43 2.35 -24.38
C PHE A 315 7.97 3.75 -24.05
N ARG A 316 8.13 4.62 -25.05
CA ARG A 316 8.30 6.06 -24.83
C ARG A 316 6.92 6.68 -24.68
N GLU A 317 6.69 7.36 -23.57
CA GLU A 317 5.47 8.14 -23.37
C GLU A 317 5.65 9.52 -24.05
N LEU A 318 4.80 9.80 -25.04
CA LEU A 318 4.77 11.07 -25.76
C LEU A 318 3.44 11.79 -25.48
N PRO A 319 3.37 13.13 -25.68
CA PRO A 319 2.10 13.82 -25.72
C PRO A 319 1.12 13.14 -26.69
N GLY A 320 -0.14 13.02 -26.27
CA GLY A 320 -1.15 12.30 -27.02
C GLY A 320 -1.29 12.81 -28.46
N LEU A 321 -1.32 11.89 -29.42
CA LEU A 321 -1.38 12.21 -30.85
C LEU A 321 -2.65 12.99 -31.23
N ALA A 322 -3.75 12.81 -30.49
CA ALA A 322 -5.00 13.56 -30.67
C ALA A 322 -5.22 14.67 -29.63
N ASP A 323 -4.63 14.55 -28.43
CA ASP A 323 -4.75 15.54 -27.34
C ASP A 323 -3.42 15.58 -26.56
N PRO A 324 -2.70 16.72 -26.55
CA PRO A 324 -1.41 16.84 -25.86
C PRO A 324 -1.51 16.78 -24.33
N LYS A 325 -2.72 16.81 -23.74
CA LYS A 325 -2.95 16.58 -22.30
C LYS A 325 -3.08 15.10 -21.94
N ALA A 326 -3.16 14.23 -22.93
CA ALA A 326 -3.17 12.78 -22.81
C ALA A 326 -1.81 12.21 -23.23
N SER A 327 -1.72 10.89 -23.29
CA SER A 327 -0.48 10.17 -23.62
C SER A 327 -0.67 9.27 -24.84
N SER A 328 0.40 9.13 -25.63
CA SER A 328 0.55 8.09 -26.65
C SER A 328 1.85 7.33 -26.39
N PHE A 329 1.82 6.01 -26.56
CA PHE A 329 2.92 5.13 -26.16
C PHE A 329 3.60 4.54 -27.39
N GLU A 330 4.80 5.04 -27.71
CA GLU A 330 5.63 4.55 -28.81
C GLU A 330 6.49 3.37 -28.34
N SER A 331 6.60 2.30 -29.12
CA SER A 331 7.51 1.20 -28.78
C SER A 331 8.99 1.63 -28.87
N VAL A 332 9.81 1.23 -27.90
CA VAL A 332 11.25 1.54 -27.96
C VAL A 332 11.98 0.76 -29.05
N ASN A 333 11.54 -0.47 -29.34
CA ASN A 333 12.18 -1.35 -30.32
C ASN A 333 11.50 -1.38 -31.69
N TYR A 334 10.33 -0.75 -31.81
CA TYR A 334 9.68 -0.42 -33.08
C TYR A 334 9.36 1.09 -33.15
N PRO A 335 10.38 1.96 -33.33
CA PRO A 335 10.15 3.39 -33.51
C PRO A 335 9.14 3.67 -34.63
N GLY A 336 8.30 4.68 -34.42
CA GLY A 336 7.16 5.01 -35.27
C GLY A 336 5.94 4.10 -35.10
N HIS A 337 5.97 3.09 -34.21
CA HIS A 337 4.80 2.28 -33.89
C HIS A 337 4.25 2.63 -32.51
N PHE A 338 2.92 2.76 -32.42
CA PHE A 338 2.23 3.17 -31.21
C PHE A 338 1.21 2.13 -30.76
N LEU A 339 1.01 2.04 -29.44
CA LEU A 339 -0.14 1.36 -28.90
C LEU A 339 -1.41 2.08 -29.35
N ARG A 340 -2.34 1.34 -29.94
CA ARG A 340 -3.68 1.84 -30.27
C ARG A 340 -4.72 0.75 -30.14
N HIS A 341 -5.97 1.12 -29.92
CA HIS A 341 -7.06 0.17 -30.00
C HIS A 341 -7.53 -0.04 -31.44
N ARG A 342 -8.07 -1.23 -31.75
CA ARG A 342 -8.85 -1.54 -32.96
C ARG A 342 -9.68 -2.79 -32.71
N GLY A 343 -10.98 -2.70 -32.95
CA GLY A 343 -11.90 -3.80 -32.66
C GLY A 343 -11.87 -4.21 -31.18
N PHE A 344 -11.71 -3.23 -30.29
CA PHE A 344 -11.57 -3.40 -28.84
C PHE A 344 -10.38 -4.24 -28.36
N ARG A 345 -9.40 -4.51 -29.22
CA ARG A 345 -8.09 -5.05 -28.82
C ARG A 345 -7.02 -3.99 -28.96
N ILE A 346 -5.91 -4.15 -28.23
CA ILE A 346 -4.79 -3.21 -28.29
C ILE A 346 -3.68 -3.80 -29.17
N TYR A 347 -3.25 -3.04 -30.17
CA TYR A 347 -2.22 -3.40 -31.12
C TYR A 347 -1.08 -2.38 -31.10
N LEU A 348 0.08 -2.82 -31.57
CA LEU A 348 1.21 -1.96 -31.90
C LEU A 348 1.24 -1.76 -33.41
N ASP A 349 0.84 -0.58 -33.88
CA ASP A 349 0.70 -0.29 -35.31
C ASP A 349 1.54 0.93 -35.72
N PRO A 350 1.98 1.01 -36.99
CA PRO A 350 2.75 2.15 -37.49
C PRO A 350 1.90 3.44 -37.52
N ALA A 351 2.52 4.56 -37.19
CA ALA A 351 1.89 5.87 -37.20
C ALA A 351 1.43 6.27 -38.60
N ILE A 352 0.16 6.70 -38.69
CA ILE A 352 -0.43 7.26 -39.91
C ILE A 352 -1.14 8.59 -39.62
N SER A 353 -1.26 9.43 -40.65
CA SER A 353 -1.84 10.78 -40.58
C SER A 353 -3.38 10.78 -40.56
N GLU A 354 -4.01 9.80 -39.92
CA GLU A 354 -5.48 9.72 -39.83
C GLU A 354 -5.97 10.19 -38.47
N THR A 355 -7.05 10.98 -38.45
CA THR A 355 -7.63 11.49 -37.19
C THR A 355 -8.11 10.35 -36.29
N LEU A 356 -8.74 9.32 -36.86
CA LEU A 356 -9.18 8.15 -36.09
C LEU A 356 -8.00 7.41 -35.48
N TYR A 357 -6.93 7.16 -36.26
CA TYR A 357 -5.70 6.55 -35.75
C TYR A 357 -5.14 7.31 -34.53
N ARG A 358 -5.04 8.64 -34.63
CA ARG A 358 -4.52 9.47 -33.54
C ARG A 358 -5.39 9.36 -32.28
N GLN A 359 -6.71 9.30 -32.45
CA GLN A 359 -7.64 9.11 -31.34
C GLN A 359 -7.53 7.71 -30.73
N ASP A 360 -7.41 6.67 -31.56
CA ASP A 360 -7.26 5.28 -31.13
C ASP A 360 -5.94 5.05 -30.37
N ALA A 361 -4.91 5.83 -30.68
CA ALA A 361 -3.58 5.80 -30.08
C ALA A 361 -3.39 6.77 -28.90
N THR A 362 -4.44 7.46 -28.45
CA THR A 362 -4.37 8.45 -27.36
C THR A 362 -5.13 7.94 -26.13
N PHE A 363 -4.47 7.97 -24.97
CA PHE A 363 -5.02 7.50 -23.70
C PHE A 363 -4.82 8.52 -22.57
N PHE A 364 -5.85 8.75 -21.77
CA PHE A 364 -5.76 9.53 -20.54
C PHE A 364 -5.32 8.64 -19.37
N ARG A 365 -4.33 9.10 -18.61
CA ARG A 365 -3.91 8.49 -17.34
C ARG A 365 -4.91 8.88 -16.24
N VAL A 366 -5.62 7.88 -15.71
CA VAL A 366 -6.58 8.05 -14.59
C VAL A 366 -6.02 7.37 -13.36
N TYR A 367 -5.81 8.14 -12.28
CA TYR A 367 -5.26 7.68 -11.01
C TYR A 367 -6.34 7.28 -10.01
#